data_AF-A0A336LL23-F1
#
_entry.id   AF-A0A336LL23-F1
#
_cell.length_a   1.000
_cell.length_b   1.000
_cell.length_c   1.000
_cell.angle_alpha   90.00
_cell.angle_beta   90.00
_cell.angle_gamma   90.00
#
_symmetry.space_group_name_H-M   'P 1'
#
loop_
_entity.id
_entity.type
_entity.pdbx_description
1 polymer ?
#
loop_
_entity_poly.entity_id
_entity_poly.type
_entity_poly.pdbx_seq_one_letter_code
_entity_poly.pdbx_strand_id
1 'polypeptide(L)'
;MELNDTSANSEQVSTDDPFIMWIFGLNTSMFFLYWTVGALYMLMDTYNLPLWSQFKTQPGKNEPVDWIKLRKVIKRVIYNQTIVALMLTIPAYSIVVWNGGNLLNIREIPSLSTLVIDIFGCMVVREITFYYSHRLLHHRKFYEKYHKKHHEYTAPVAVSAQYADSFEHVVSNLLPVLIGPETVLLVVGSSYQISYQLDCTG
;
A
#
# COMPACT_ATOMS: atom_id res chain seq x y z
N MET A 1 -37.09 -0.78 46.47
CA MET A 1 -36.60 0.22 45.50
C MET A 1 -35.16 -0.17 45.21
N GLU A 2 -34.97 -1.21 44.41
CA GLU A 2 -33.65 -1.61 43.91
C GLU A 2 -33.49 -0.99 42.53
N LEU A 3 -32.42 -0.21 42.39
CA LEU A 3 -32.10 0.52 41.17
C LEU A 3 -31.62 -0.49 40.12
N ASN A 4 -32.30 -0.47 38.99
CA ASN A 4 -31.94 -1.18 37.78
C ASN A 4 -30.67 -0.53 37.24
N ASP A 5 -29.52 -1.17 37.43
CA ASP A 5 -28.24 -0.68 36.90
C ASP A 5 -28.16 -1.05 35.42
N THR A 6 -28.83 -0.25 34.58
CA THR A 6 -28.55 -0.20 33.14
C THR A 6 -27.21 0.51 32.92
N SER A 7 -26.11 -0.13 33.31
CA SER A 7 -24.78 0.24 32.83
C SER A 7 -24.66 -0.27 31.41
N ALA A 8 -24.65 0.67 30.47
CA ALA A 8 -24.44 0.46 29.05
C ALA A 8 -23.30 -0.54 28.77
N ASN A 9 -23.58 -1.53 27.93
CA ASN A 9 -22.54 -2.22 27.17
C ASN A 9 -21.81 -1.17 26.32
N SER A 10 -20.77 -0.55 26.87
CA SER A 10 -19.72 -0.01 26.03
C SER A 10 -19.08 -1.21 25.36
N GLU A 11 -19.43 -1.48 24.10
CA GLU A 11 -18.63 -2.34 23.23
C GLU A 11 -17.21 -1.81 23.28
N GLN A 12 -16.38 -2.45 24.10
CA GLN A 12 -14.96 -2.18 24.15
C GLN A 12 -14.41 -2.67 22.82
N VAL A 13 -14.23 -1.73 21.88
CA VAL A 13 -13.56 -2.00 20.61
C VAL A 13 -12.20 -2.60 20.94
N SER A 14 -12.08 -3.91 20.79
CA SER A 14 -10.83 -4.61 21.01
C SER A 14 -9.80 -4.05 20.02
N THR A 15 -8.62 -3.68 20.50
CA THR A 15 -7.51 -3.27 19.62
C THR A 15 -7.08 -4.37 18.65
N ASP A 16 -7.49 -5.60 18.92
CA ASP A 16 -7.21 -6.80 18.14
C ASP A 16 -8.31 -7.11 17.11
N ASP A 17 -9.26 -6.19 16.88
CA ASP A 17 -10.27 -6.37 15.85
C ASP A 17 -9.59 -6.49 14.47
N PRO A 18 -9.75 -7.63 13.75
CA PRO A 18 -9.06 -7.86 12.48
C PRO A 18 -9.41 -6.85 11.40
N PHE A 19 -10.62 -6.30 11.43
CA PHE A 19 -11.05 -5.28 10.48
C PHE A 19 -10.32 -3.95 10.74
N ILE A 20 -10.25 -3.51 12.00
CA ILE A 20 -9.51 -2.31 12.40
C ILE A 20 -8.02 -2.46 12.10
N MET A 21 -7.42 -3.60 12.48
CA MET A 21 -6.01 -3.86 12.23
C MET A 21 -5.69 -3.92 10.73
N TRP A 22 -6.51 -4.61 9.93
CA TRP A 22 -6.29 -4.72 8.49
C TRP A 22 -6.41 -3.37 7.80
N ILE A 23 -7.50 -2.62 8.05
CA ILE A 23 -7.75 -1.38 7.33
C ILE A 23 -6.86 -0.26 7.87
N PHE A 24 -6.92 0.03 9.16
CA PHE A 24 -6.16 1.16 9.70
C PHE A 24 -4.70 0.81 9.86
N GLY A 25 -4.34 -0.41 10.28
CA GLY A 25 -2.94 -0.83 10.41
C GLY A 25 -2.20 -0.80 9.08
N LEU A 26 -2.78 -1.35 8.00
CA LEU A 26 -2.17 -1.32 6.67
C LEU A 26 -2.00 0.12 6.16
N ASN A 27 -3.10 0.89 6.13
CA ASN A 27 -3.07 2.25 5.59
C ASN A 27 -2.13 3.16 6.40
N THR A 28 -2.15 3.04 7.73
CA THR A 28 -1.28 3.84 8.62
C THR A 28 0.18 3.47 8.44
N SER A 29 0.51 2.18 8.37
CA SER A 29 1.89 1.71 8.17
C SER A 29 2.45 2.19 6.82
N MET A 30 1.65 2.06 5.74
CA MET A 30 2.06 2.55 4.42
C MET A 30 2.22 4.07 4.39
N PHE A 31 1.32 4.81 5.04
CA PHE A 31 1.38 6.26 5.14
C PHE A 31 2.68 6.70 5.84
N PHE A 32 2.96 6.19 7.03
CA PHE A 32 4.15 6.57 7.78
C PHE A 32 5.44 6.17 7.08
N LEU A 33 5.53 4.95 6.53
CA LEU A 33 6.71 4.53 5.79
C LEU A 33 6.99 5.48 4.60
N TYR A 34 5.95 5.80 3.82
CA TYR A 34 6.06 6.70 2.68
C TYR A 34 6.50 8.10 3.09
N TRP A 35 5.86 8.70 4.08
CA TRP A 35 6.15 10.08 4.48
C TRP A 35 7.46 10.21 5.24
N THR A 36 7.86 9.22 6.04
CA THR A 36 9.15 9.24 6.73
C THR A 36 10.29 9.15 5.71
N VAL A 37 10.27 8.16 4.82
CA VAL A 37 11.31 8.00 3.79
C VAL A 37 11.27 9.17 2.80
N GLY A 38 10.08 9.57 2.36
CA GLY A 38 9.88 10.67 1.43
C GLY A 38 10.30 12.03 2.00
N ALA A 39 10.06 12.30 3.28
CA ALA A 39 10.49 13.52 3.94
C ALA A 39 12.01 13.58 4.06
N LEU A 40 12.69 12.46 4.38
CA LEU A 40 14.14 12.40 4.41
C LEU A 40 14.74 12.82 3.06
N TYR A 41 14.27 12.23 1.95
CA TYR A 41 14.73 12.60 0.62
C TYR A 41 14.31 14.03 0.21
N MET A 42 13.11 14.49 0.59
CA MET A 42 12.66 15.84 0.30
C MET A 42 13.52 16.91 1.02
N LEU A 43 13.90 16.65 2.28
CA LEU A 43 14.82 17.52 3.02
C LEU A 43 16.17 17.58 2.31
N MET A 44 16.69 16.44 1.86
CA MET A 44 17.94 16.39 1.08
C MET A 44 17.83 17.22 -0.22
N ASP A 45 16.72 17.10 -0.94
CA ASP A 45 16.46 17.85 -2.18
C ASP A 45 16.29 19.36 -1.94
N THR A 46 15.67 19.74 -0.83
CA THR A 46 15.39 21.15 -0.49
C THR A 46 16.66 21.90 -0.06
N TYR A 47 17.54 21.23 0.72
CA TYR A 47 18.77 21.83 1.23
C TYR A 47 19.99 21.58 0.33
N ASN A 48 19.83 20.84 -0.77
CA ASN A 48 20.88 20.47 -1.73
C ASN A 48 22.19 20.02 -1.05
N LEU A 49 22.08 19.05 -0.13
CA LEU A 49 23.22 18.60 0.67
C LEU A 49 24.33 18.02 -0.24
N PRO A 50 25.58 18.49 -0.13
CA PRO A 50 26.65 18.18 -1.08
C PRO A 50 27.08 16.71 -1.08
N LEU A 51 26.84 15.99 0.03
CA LEU A 51 27.09 14.55 0.14
C LEU A 51 26.23 13.73 -0.84
N TRP A 52 25.05 14.22 -1.23
CA TRP A 52 24.02 13.48 -1.96
C TRP A 52 23.76 14.01 -3.37
N SER A 53 23.97 15.30 -3.60
CA SER A 53 23.72 15.92 -4.91
C SER A 53 24.54 15.28 -6.04
N GLN A 54 25.71 14.73 -5.72
CA GLN A 54 26.56 13.98 -6.65
C GLN A 54 25.97 12.64 -7.15
N PHE A 55 25.03 12.05 -6.41
CA PHE A 55 24.40 10.77 -6.77
C PHE A 55 23.09 10.94 -7.56
N LYS A 56 22.69 12.19 -7.83
CA LYS A 56 21.46 12.46 -8.59
C LYS A 56 21.64 12.08 -10.05
N THR A 57 20.71 11.29 -10.57
CA THR A 57 20.66 10.91 -11.99
C THR A 57 20.36 12.12 -12.90
N GLN A 58 19.67 13.15 -12.40
CA GLN A 58 19.30 14.36 -13.15
C GLN A 58 19.73 15.63 -12.40
N PRO A 59 21.02 16.01 -12.45
CA PRO A 59 21.54 17.20 -11.76
C PRO A 59 20.86 18.49 -12.23
N GLY A 60 20.55 19.41 -11.30
CA GLY A 60 20.02 20.75 -11.60
C GLY A 60 18.54 20.81 -12.03
N LYS A 61 17.83 19.68 -12.12
CA LYS A 61 16.38 19.66 -12.38
C LYS A 61 15.59 19.73 -11.07
N ASN A 62 14.62 20.63 -11.01
CA ASN A 62 13.79 20.89 -9.81
C ASN A 62 14.62 21.32 -8.57
N GLU A 63 15.74 22.01 -8.79
CA GLU A 63 16.59 22.59 -7.74
C GLU A 63 16.59 24.13 -7.86
N PRO A 64 16.06 24.88 -6.87
CA PRO A 64 15.35 24.39 -5.68
C PRO A 64 13.95 23.87 -6.03
N VAL A 65 13.37 23.08 -5.11
CA VAL A 65 12.03 22.52 -5.27
C VAL A 65 10.98 23.64 -5.28
N ASP A 66 10.11 23.65 -6.29
CA ASP A 66 8.99 24.60 -6.38
C ASP A 66 7.90 24.26 -5.36
N TRP A 67 7.77 25.11 -4.33
CA TRP A 67 6.82 24.93 -3.23
C TRP A 67 5.35 24.89 -3.65
N ILE A 68 4.95 25.61 -4.70
CA ILE A 68 3.56 25.63 -5.17
C ILE A 68 3.22 24.28 -5.79
N LYS A 69 4.11 23.78 -6.65
CA LYS A 69 3.95 22.45 -7.27
C LYS A 69 4.06 21.34 -6.23
N LEU A 70 4.96 21.47 -5.26
CA LEU A 70 5.10 20.51 -4.16
C LEU A 70 3.81 20.43 -3.32
N ARG A 71 3.21 21.57 -2.97
CA ARG A 71 1.94 21.59 -2.23
C ARG A 71 0.81 20.92 -3.01
N LYS A 72 0.76 21.09 -4.34
CA LYS A 72 -0.20 20.39 -5.22
C LYS A 72 0.01 18.87 -5.15
N VAL A 73 1.26 18.41 -5.21
CA VAL A 73 1.62 16.99 -5.09
C VAL A 73 1.20 16.44 -3.74
N ILE A 74 1.63 17.07 -2.65
CA ILE A 74 1.34 16.63 -1.28
C ILE A 74 -0.16 16.46 -1.07
N LYS A 75 -0.97 17.47 -1.46
CA LYS A 75 -2.44 17.39 -1.34
C LYS A 75 -3.03 16.20 -2.10
N ARG A 76 -2.53 15.94 -3.31
CA ARG A 76 -3.01 14.81 -4.13
C ARG A 76 -2.60 13.46 -3.55
N VAL A 77 -1.38 13.34 -3.06
CA VAL A 77 -0.89 12.10 -2.43
C VAL A 77 -1.65 11.81 -1.14
N ILE A 78 -1.85 12.80 -0.27
CA ILE A 78 -2.67 12.64 0.95
C ILE A 78 -4.08 12.19 0.60
N TYR A 79 -4.73 12.82 -0.39
CA TYR A 79 -6.06 12.42 -0.83
C TYR A 79 -6.10 10.95 -1.33
N ASN A 80 -5.11 10.54 -2.11
CA ASN A 80 -5.01 9.17 -2.60
C ASN A 80 -4.76 8.16 -1.46
N GLN A 81 -3.83 8.45 -0.54
CA GLN A 81 -3.49 7.56 0.56
C GLN A 81 -4.56 7.48 1.67
N THR A 82 -5.43 8.47 1.77
CA THR A 82 -6.50 8.49 2.78
C THR A 82 -7.82 8.07 2.16
N ILE A 83 -8.41 8.90 1.31
CA ILE A 83 -9.75 8.67 0.78
C ILE A 83 -9.77 7.50 -0.19
N VAL A 84 -8.90 7.51 -1.21
CA VAL A 84 -8.91 6.49 -2.27
C VAL A 84 -8.47 5.13 -1.73
N ALA A 85 -7.45 5.09 -0.88
CA ALA A 85 -6.97 3.86 -0.27
C ALA A 85 -8.05 3.23 0.63
N LEU A 86 -8.68 4.00 1.52
CA LEU A 86 -9.76 3.47 2.37
C LEU A 86 -10.95 2.94 1.56
N MET A 87 -11.36 3.67 0.51
CA MET A 87 -12.43 3.22 -0.38
C MET A 87 -12.15 1.87 -1.03
N LEU A 88 -10.88 1.54 -1.28
CA LEU A 88 -10.48 0.27 -1.87
C LEU A 88 -10.23 -0.82 -0.81
N THR A 89 -9.62 -0.48 0.33
CA THR A 89 -9.26 -1.49 1.34
C THR A 89 -10.46 -2.06 2.08
N ILE A 90 -11.55 -1.29 2.25
CA ILE A 90 -12.79 -1.78 2.88
C ILE A 90 -13.40 -2.96 2.10
N PRO A 91 -13.74 -2.84 0.80
CA PRO A 91 -14.26 -3.98 0.05
C PRO A 91 -13.20 -5.09 -0.15
N ALA A 92 -11.91 -4.74 -0.22
CA ALA A 92 -10.83 -5.73 -0.31
C ALA A 92 -10.79 -6.64 0.94
N TYR A 93 -11.00 -6.09 2.14
CA TYR A 93 -11.11 -6.89 3.37
C TYR A 93 -12.20 -7.96 3.25
N SER A 94 -13.39 -7.60 2.74
CA SER A 94 -14.47 -8.57 2.55
C SER A 94 -14.11 -9.68 1.58
N ILE A 95 -13.33 -9.38 0.53
CA ILE A 95 -12.85 -10.37 -0.44
C ILE A 95 -11.86 -11.33 0.23
N VAL A 96 -10.91 -10.82 1.01
CA VAL A 96 -9.92 -11.64 1.73
C VAL A 96 -10.62 -12.61 2.68
N VAL A 97 -11.58 -12.12 3.46
CA VAL A 97 -12.38 -12.96 4.38
C VAL A 97 -13.18 -14.00 3.62
N TRP A 98 -13.81 -13.61 2.50
CA TRP A 98 -14.58 -14.52 1.64
C TRP A 98 -13.72 -15.65 1.05
N ASN A 99 -12.47 -15.35 0.67
CA ASN A 99 -11.53 -16.32 0.13
C ASN A 99 -10.92 -17.25 1.20
N GLY A 100 -11.39 -17.16 2.45
CA GLY A 100 -10.88 -17.98 3.56
C GLY A 100 -9.55 -17.49 4.12
N GLY A 101 -9.20 -16.21 3.90
CA GLY A 101 -8.04 -15.59 4.54
C GLY A 101 -8.15 -15.72 6.04
N ASN A 102 -7.19 -16.42 6.66
CA ASN A 102 -7.18 -16.65 8.10
C ASN A 102 -6.65 -15.42 8.85
N LEU A 103 -7.38 -14.31 8.72
CA LEU A 103 -7.10 -13.03 9.38
C LEU A 103 -7.31 -13.10 10.91
N LEU A 104 -7.73 -14.25 11.43
CA LEU A 104 -8.03 -14.46 12.85
C LEU A 104 -6.78 -14.81 13.67
N ASN A 105 -5.71 -15.30 13.04
CA ASN A 105 -4.45 -15.66 13.70
C ASN A 105 -3.36 -14.60 13.57
N ILE A 106 -3.70 -13.33 13.79
CA ILE A 106 -2.76 -12.18 13.68
C ILE A 106 -1.55 -12.31 14.64
N ARG A 107 -1.71 -13.07 15.73
CA ARG A 107 -0.67 -13.29 16.74
C ARG A 107 0.30 -14.44 16.39
N GLU A 108 -0.01 -15.24 15.38
CA GLU A 108 0.87 -16.32 14.94
C GLU A 108 1.93 -15.76 14.00
N ILE A 109 3.19 -15.85 14.41
CA ILE A 109 4.32 -15.39 13.61
C ILE A 109 4.66 -16.49 12.59
N PRO A 110 4.65 -16.19 11.28
CA PRO A 110 5.00 -17.19 10.27
C PRO A 110 6.46 -17.61 10.38
N SER A 111 6.76 -18.82 9.93
CA SER A 111 8.15 -19.28 9.80
C SER A 111 8.93 -18.38 8.83
N LEU A 112 10.27 -18.32 8.98
CA LEU A 112 11.12 -17.54 8.08
C LEU A 112 10.96 -17.97 6.62
N SER A 113 10.84 -19.28 6.36
CA SER A 113 10.62 -19.82 5.02
C SER A 113 9.30 -19.34 4.43
N THR A 114 8.22 -19.36 5.21
CA THR A 114 6.90 -18.86 4.78
C THR A 114 6.99 -17.38 4.44
N LEU A 115 7.60 -16.58 5.32
CA LEU A 115 7.76 -15.14 5.09
C LEU A 115 8.56 -14.84 3.80
N VAL A 116 9.64 -15.57 3.54
CA VAL A 116 10.45 -15.40 2.32
C VAL A 116 9.66 -15.78 1.08
N ILE A 117 8.93 -16.89 1.09
CA ILE A 117 8.10 -17.35 -0.03
C ILE A 117 6.99 -16.32 -0.30
N ASP A 118 6.32 -15.85 0.74
CA ASP A 118 5.20 -14.92 0.62
C ASP A 118 5.65 -13.56 0.09
N ILE A 119 6.75 -13.01 0.62
CA ILE A 119 7.33 -11.76 0.13
C ILE A 119 7.74 -11.90 -1.32
N PHE A 120 8.49 -12.96 -1.66
CA PHE A 120 8.96 -13.16 -3.04
C PHE A 120 7.79 -13.36 -4.02
N GLY A 121 6.80 -14.17 -3.66
CA GLY A 121 5.59 -14.37 -4.45
C GLY A 121 4.82 -13.07 -4.66
N CYS A 122 4.60 -12.30 -3.58
CA CYS A 122 3.96 -10.99 -3.66
C CYS A 122 4.74 -10.02 -4.55
N MET A 123 6.07 -10.00 -4.46
CA MET A 123 6.91 -9.16 -5.32
C MET A 123 6.73 -9.53 -6.80
N VAL A 124 6.78 -10.82 -7.15
CA VAL A 124 6.60 -11.27 -8.54
C VAL A 124 5.21 -10.87 -9.07
N VAL A 125 4.15 -11.14 -8.32
CA VAL A 125 2.77 -10.79 -8.73
C VAL A 125 2.61 -9.28 -8.86
N ARG A 126 3.17 -8.51 -7.92
CA ARG A 126 3.16 -7.05 -7.95
C ARG A 126 3.85 -6.52 -9.20
N GLU A 127 5.06 -7.00 -9.51
CA GLU A 127 5.82 -6.53 -10.68
C GLU A 127 5.10 -6.82 -12.00
N ILE A 128 4.54 -8.03 -12.15
CA ILE A 128 3.75 -8.39 -13.34
C ILE A 128 2.53 -7.47 -13.48
N THR A 129 1.74 -7.36 -12.41
CA THR A 129 0.50 -6.56 -12.42
C THR A 129 0.79 -5.08 -12.63
N PHE A 130 1.83 -4.55 -12.00
CA PHE A 130 2.31 -3.19 -12.21
C PHE A 130 2.71 -2.96 -13.66
N TYR A 131 3.56 -3.82 -14.23
CA TYR A 131 4.06 -3.66 -15.59
C TYR A 131 2.92 -3.58 -16.62
N TYR A 132 1.98 -4.52 -16.58
CA TYR A 132 0.89 -4.54 -17.56
C TYR A 132 -0.11 -3.41 -17.35
N SER A 133 -0.44 -3.08 -16.10
CA SER A 133 -1.34 -1.96 -15.81
C SER A 133 -0.73 -0.62 -16.24
N HIS A 134 0.55 -0.40 -15.95
CA HIS A 134 1.28 0.79 -16.36
C HIS A 134 1.38 0.88 -17.90
N ARG A 135 1.72 -0.24 -18.57
CA ARG A 135 1.74 -0.29 -20.04
C ARG A 135 0.37 0.04 -20.65
N LEU A 136 -0.72 -0.43 -20.04
CA LEU A 136 -2.07 -0.08 -20.45
C LEU A 136 -2.36 1.42 -20.25
N LEU A 137 -1.95 2.00 -19.13
CA LEU A 137 -2.12 3.42 -18.85
C LEU A 137 -1.32 4.33 -19.80
N HIS A 138 -0.24 3.83 -20.39
CA HIS A 138 0.48 4.52 -21.46
C HIS A 138 -0.22 4.48 -22.82
N HIS A 139 -1.26 3.66 -23.02
CA HIS A 139 -2.05 3.69 -24.24
C HIS A 139 -2.77 5.04 -24.37
N ARG A 140 -2.77 5.63 -25.58
CA ARG A 140 -3.23 7.02 -25.86
C ARG A 140 -4.49 7.45 -25.09
N LYS A 141 -5.54 6.62 -25.12
CA LYS A 141 -6.83 6.90 -24.46
C LYS A 141 -6.73 7.05 -22.93
N PHE A 142 -5.90 6.24 -22.29
CA PHE A 142 -5.71 6.26 -20.84
C PHE A 142 -4.63 7.26 -20.43
N TYR A 143 -3.63 7.47 -21.29
CA TYR A 143 -2.53 8.38 -21.02
C TYR A 143 -3.05 9.80 -20.81
N GLU A 144 -3.78 10.33 -21.79
CA GLU A 144 -4.28 11.70 -21.75
C GLU A 144 -5.17 11.96 -20.53
N LYS A 145 -5.96 10.95 -20.13
CA LYS A 145 -6.98 11.09 -19.09
C LYS A 145 -6.45 10.83 -17.68
N TYR A 146 -5.57 9.85 -17.50
CA TYR A 146 -5.19 9.35 -16.18
C TYR A 146 -3.68 9.44 -15.94
N HIS A 147 -2.86 9.01 -16.90
CA HIS A 147 -1.41 8.85 -16.67
C HIS A 147 -0.58 10.13 -16.89
N LYS A 148 -1.09 11.09 -17.69
CA LYS A 148 -0.37 12.34 -18.00
C LYS A 148 -0.02 13.14 -16.74
N LYS A 149 -0.84 13.06 -15.68
CA LYS A 149 -0.60 13.72 -14.39
C LYS A 149 0.67 13.18 -13.73
N HIS A 150 0.88 11.87 -13.75
CA HIS A 150 2.06 11.24 -13.19
C HIS A 150 3.35 11.72 -13.87
N HIS A 151 3.30 11.94 -15.19
CA HIS A 151 4.41 12.48 -15.98
C HIS A 151 4.54 14.01 -15.95
N GLU A 152 3.81 14.74 -15.08
CA GLU A 152 4.00 16.19 -14.92
C GLU A 152 5.40 16.52 -14.35
N TYR A 153 6.00 15.60 -13.59
CA TYR A 153 7.35 15.72 -13.04
C TYR A 153 8.35 14.95 -13.89
N THR A 154 9.09 15.69 -14.72
CA THR A 154 10.14 15.10 -15.60
C THR A 154 11.38 14.65 -14.84
N ALA A 155 11.66 15.29 -13.70
CA ALA A 155 12.62 14.82 -12.71
C ALA A 155 11.88 14.50 -11.41
N PRO A 156 11.92 13.25 -10.92
CA PRO A 156 11.16 12.86 -9.74
C PRO A 156 11.76 13.52 -8.49
N VAL A 157 10.89 14.11 -7.69
CA VAL A 157 11.15 14.38 -6.26
C VAL A 157 10.53 13.26 -5.45
N ALA A 158 11.05 12.92 -4.27
CA ALA A 158 10.64 11.71 -3.55
C ALA A 158 9.12 11.55 -3.38
N VAL A 159 8.41 12.62 -3.01
CA VAL A 159 6.95 12.58 -2.82
C VAL A 159 6.14 12.56 -4.12
N SER A 160 6.77 12.72 -5.27
CA SER A 160 6.11 12.52 -6.56
C SER A 160 5.94 11.04 -6.93
N ALA A 161 6.57 10.12 -6.19
CA ALA A 161 6.45 8.68 -6.43
C ALA A 161 5.01 8.15 -6.40
N GLN A 162 4.13 8.75 -5.58
CA GLN A 162 2.69 8.44 -5.56
C GLN A 162 1.81 9.57 -6.11
N TYR A 163 2.41 10.55 -6.79
CA TYR A 163 1.66 11.59 -7.47
C TYR A 163 1.04 11.04 -8.75
N ALA A 164 -0.25 10.74 -8.68
CA ALA A 164 -0.99 10.10 -9.76
C ALA A 164 -2.45 10.55 -9.79
N ASP A 165 -3.11 10.28 -10.92
CA ASP A 165 -4.56 10.30 -10.92
C ASP A 165 -5.12 9.22 -9.98
N SER A 166 -6.35 9.38 -9.49
CA SER A 166 -6.90 8.46 -8.49
C SER A 166 -7.21 7.11 -9.13
N PHE A 167 -7.62 7.12 -10.40
CA PHE A 167 -7.79 5.89 -11.17
C PHE A 167 -6.45 5.16 -11.35
N GLU A 168 -5.41 5.87 -11.77
CA GLU A 168 -4.06 5.32 -11.87
C GLU A 168 -3.55 4.83 -10.51
N HIS A 169 -3.82 5.54 -9.42
CA HIS A 169 -3.43 5.13 -8.09
C HIS A 169 -4.08 3.81 -7.68
N VAL A 170 -5.37 3.62 -7.98
CA VAL A 170 -6.03 2.32 -7.77
C VAL A 170 -5.38 1.24 -8.64
N VAL A 171 -5.28 1.49 -9.95
CA VAL A 171 -4.94 0.46 -10.94
C VAL A 171 -3.48 0.04 -10.91
N SER A 172 -2.57 0.99 -10.72
CA SER A 172 -1.12 0.73 -10.79
C SER A 172 -0.41 0.88 -9.45
N ASN A 173 -1.02 1.42 -8.39
CA ASN A 173 -0.36 1.44 -7.07
C ASN A 173 -1.01 0.47 -6.09
N LEU A 174 -2.32 0.54 -5.88
CA LEU A 174 -3.00 -0.24 -4.85
C LEU A 174 -3.31 -1.67 -5.28
N LEU A 175 -3.92 -1.88 -6.46
CA LEU A 175 -4.28 -3.23 -6.93
C LEU A 175 -3.09 -4.19 -7.04
N PRO A 176 -1.92 -3.79 -7.61
CA PRO A 176 -0.76 -4.68 -7.65
C PRO A 176 -0.28 -5.14 -6.26
N VAL A 177 -0.46 -4.30 -5.24
CA VAL A 177 -0.10 -4.65 -3.85
C VAL A 177 -1.14 -5.54 -3.20
N LEU A 178 -2.44 -5.31 -3.46
CA LEU A 178 -3.53 -6.10 -2.88
C LEU A 178 -3.67 -7.49 -3.49
N ILE A 179 -3.40 -7.65 -4.79
CA ILE A 179 -3.56 -8.93 -5.50
C ILE A 179 -2.47 -9.94 -5.12
N GLY A 180 -1.28 -9.46 -4.72
CA GLY A 180 -0.15 -10.30 -4.34
C GLY A 180 -0.48 -11.30 -3.23
N PRO A 181 -0.86 -10.83 -2.03
CA PRO A 181 -1.22 -11.69 -0.91
C PRO A 181 -2.34 -12.68 -1.23
N GLU A 182 -3.39 -12.24 -1.93
CA GLU A 182 -4.51 -13.11 -2.35
C GLU A 182 -4.03 -14.23 -3.28
N THR A 183 -3.19 -13.90 -4.26
CA THR A 183 -2.65 -14.89 -5.20
C THR A 183 -1.74 -15.89 -4.50
N VAL A 184 -0.87 -15.41 -3.61
CA VAL A 184 0.02 -16.27 -2.82
C VAL A 184 -0.79 -17.18 -1.89
N LEU A 185 -1.82 -16.66 -1.22
CA LEU A 185 -2.71 -17.45 -0.38
C LEU A 185 -3.41 -18.56 -1.18
N LEU A 186 -3.96 -18.24 -2.35
CA LEU A 186 -4.65 -19.22 -3.19
C LEU A 186 -3.73 -20.28 -3.79
N VAL A 187 -2.48 -19.95 -4.08
CA VAL A 187 -1.52 -20.89 -4.72
C VAL A 187 -0.73 -21.69 -3.69
N VAL A 188 -0.19 -21.00 -2.67
CA VAL A 188 0.71 -21.57 -1.67
C VAL A 188 -0.05 -21.96 -0.41
N GLY A 189 -1.02 -21.16 0.03
CA GLY A 189 -1.84 -21.45 1.22
C GLY A 189 -2.63 -22.77 1.11
N SER A 190 -3.14 -23.11 -0.07
CA SER A 190 -3.71 -24.44 -0.33
C SER A 190 -2.71 -25.57 -0.11
N SER A 191 -1.43 -25.35 -0.40
CA SER A 191 -0.38 -26.34 -0.18
C SER A 191 -0.08 -26.52 1.32
N TYR A 192 -0.03 -25.44 2.10
CA TYR A 192 0.19 -25.51 3.55
C TYR A 192 -0.98 -26.17 4.30
N GLN A 193 -2.23 -25.89 3.90
CA GLN A 193 -3.41 -26.55 4.48
C GLN A 193 -3.41 -28.06 4.22
N ILE A 194 -2.98 -28.48 3.02
CA ILE A 194 -2.81 -29.91 2.68
C ILE A 194 -1.70 -30.54 3.53
N SER A 195 -0.54 -29.88 3.70
CA SER A 195 0.54 -30.37 4.54
C SER A 195 0.12 -30.56 5.99
N TYR A 196 -0.60 -29.59 6.57
CA TYR A 196 -1.08 -29.66 7.95
C TYR A 196 -2.11 -30.79 8.17
N GLN A 197 -2.99 -31.04 7.19
CA GLN A 197 -3.95 -32.14 7.24
C GLN A 197 -3.27 -33.52 7.15
N LEU A 198 -2.19 -33.62 6.35
CA LEU A 198 -1.41 -34.86 6.24
C LEU A 198 -0.63 -35.16 7.52
N ASP A 199 -0.09 -34.15 8.22
CA ASP A 199 0.60 -34.33 9.49
C ASP A 199 -0.33 -34.71 10.65
N CYS A 200 -1.62 -34.35 10.60
CA CYS A 200 -2.61 -34.72 11.62
C CYS A 200 -3.27 -36.09 11.39
N THR A 201 -3.02 -36.74 10.24
CA THR A 201 -3.64 -38.03 9.87
C THR A 201 -2.63 -39.19 9.79
N GLY A 202 -1.36 -38.94 10.10
CA GLY A 202 -0.27 -39.92 10.16
C GLY A 202 0.02 -40.44 11.56
#